data_AF-A0A8H5EXN7-F1
#
_entry.id   AF-A0A8H5EXN7-F1
#
_cell.length_a   1.000
_cell.length_b   1.000
_cell.length_c   1.000
_cell.angle_alpha   90.00
_cell.angle_beta   90.00
_cell.angle_gamma   90.00
#
_symmetry.space_group_name_H-M   'P 1'
#
loop_
_entity.id
_entity.type
_entity.pdbx_description
1 polymer ?
#
loop_
_entity_poly.entity_id
_entity_poly.type
_entity_poly.pdbx_seq_one_letter_code
_entity_poly.pdbx_strand_id
1 'polypeptide(L)'
;MLDISFGVELALNIVLTAIHVTGIGLTIFRFRYRANTQRLWWDDWIALFAMLVDCVYITILWFDYAQQDSILQTHEVRVALYWLGLMLFLTAVWAIRISLALAIARIWPPRDPTRMFAIGMAFMSVAFCAIVIVRSVTLCAHQPALVSGPDAACHWSLDLRVLVVAANITSDALLVAVPLYKLWRVRLNPRKRRLILGAFTASSCTTAATLLCGVFQFTSENLEPAKTILIEKFLYFETGISLVVCNLLVVVTYLHVRTHRDTDTDSGSSGGCGSSSSSNASNGRADPSSNNAATECSNTATLTLTEISGCPTWSESDGRSSTRLADSAPDVSRSL
;
A
#
# COMPACT_ATOMS: atom_id res chain seq x y z
N MET A 1 -24.49 13.53 -33.72
CA MET A 1 -23.83 14.15 -32.56
C MET A 1 -24.50 13.57 -31.33
N LEU A 2 -23.75 12.98 -30.40
CA LEU A 2 -24.31 12.34 -29.21
C LEU A 2 -24.08 13.28 -28.03
N ASP A 3 -25.01 14.19 -27.79
CA ASP A 3 -24.84 15.19 -26.73
C ASP A 3 -25.29 14.61 -25.39
N ILE A 4 -24.39 14.66 -24.40
CA ILE A 4 -24.70 14.25 -23.03
C ILE A 4 -25.56 15.35 -22.42
N SER A 5 -26.75 14.99 -21.92
CA SER A 5 -27.61 15.95 -21.22
C SER A 5 -26.90 16.49 -19.98
N PHE A 6 -26.98 17.80 -19.75
CA PHE A 6 -26.45 18.49 -18.57
C PHE A 6 -26.80 17.79 -17.24
N GLY A 7 -28.02 17.24 -17.13
CA GLY A 7 -28.44 16.50 -15.93
C GLY A 7 -27.68 15.17 -15.72
N VAL A 8 -27.24 14.51 -16.80
CA VAL A 8 -26.40 13.31 -16.74
C VAL A 8 -24.98 13.67 -16.34
N GLU A 9 -24.42 14.74 -16.90
CA GLU A 9 -23.08 15.20 -16.51
C GLU A 9 -23.03 15.61 -15.03
N LEU A 10 -24.01 16.40 -14.57
CA LEU A 10 -24.11 16.79 -13.16
C LEU A 10 -24.24 15.56 -12.24
N ALA A 11 -25.05 14.56 -12.62
CA ALA A 11 -25.17 13.32 -11.87
C ALA A 11 -23.84 12.54 -11.79
N LEU A 12 -23.09 12.46 -12.90
CA LEU A 12 -21.76 11.85 -12.91
C LEU A 12 -20.78 12.61 -11.99
N ASN A 13 -20.76 13.93 -12.06
CA ASN A 13 -19.86 14.74 -11.22
C ASN A 13 -20.18 14.62 -9.72
N ILE A 14 -21.45 14.49 -9.34
CA ILE A 14 -21.88 14.18 -7.97
C ILE A 14 -21.39 12.78 -7.54
N VAL A 15 -21.57 11.76 -8.38
CA VAL A 15 -21.13 10.38 -8.09
C VAL A 15 -19.60 10.30 -7.94
N LEU A 16 -18.85 10.93 -8.85
CA LEU A 16 -17.39 11.04 -8.77
C LEU A 16 -16.97 11.71 -7.46
N THR A 17 -17.58 12.85 -7.13
CA THR A 17 -17.31 13.59 -5.88
C THR A 17 -17.54 12.71 -4.65
N ALA A 18 -18.62 11.91 -4.62
CA ALA A 18 -18.90 10.99 -3.52
C ALA A 18 -17.83 9.87 -3.39
N ILE A 19 -17.31 9.35 -4.50
CA ILE A 19 -16.21 8.36 -4.50
C ILE A 19 -14.93 8.97 -3.94
N HIS A 20 -14.52 10.15 -4.41
CA HIS A 20 -13.33 10.86 -3.92
C HIS A 20 -13.45 11.21 -2.43
N VAL A 21 -14.57 11.80 -1.98
CA VAL A 21 -14.83 12.10 -0.56
C VAL A 21 -14.76 10.83 0.31
N THR A 22 -15.25 9.70 -0.19
CA THR A 22 -15.12 8.39 0.49
C THR A 22 -13.64 7.97 0.59
N GLY A 23 -12.86 8.11 -0.49
CA GLY A 23 -11.42 7.82 -0.50
C GLY A 23 -10.62 8.71 0.47
N ILE A 24 -10.93 10.01 0.51
CA ILE A 24 -10.35 10.98 1.44
C ILE A 24 -10.68 10.60 2.89
N GLY A 25 -11.95 10.31 3.19
CA GLY A 25 -12.39 9.88 4.52
C GLY A 25 -11.69 8.60 5.00
N LEU A 26 -11.56 7.60 4.12
CA LEU A 26 -10.81 6.37 4.40
C LEU A 26 -9.32 6.62 4.63
N THR A 27 -8.71 7.56 3.89
CA THR A 27 -7.30 7.95 4.08
C THR A 27 -7.09 8.62 5.44
N ILE A 28 -7.94 9.57 5.82
CA ILE A 28 -7.90 10.26 7.10
C ILE A 28 -8.07 9.28 8.26
N PHE A 29 -9.03 8.36 8.16
CA PHE A 29 -9.25 7.31 9.15
C PHE A 29 -8.00 6.41 9.29
N ARG A 30 -7.46 5.93 8.16
CA ARG A 30 -6.23 5.11 8.11
C ARG A 30 -5.06 5.83 8.79
N PHE A 31 -4.83 7.10 8.44
CA PHE A 31 -3.74 7.91 8.98
C PHE A 31 -3.89 8.11 10.48
N ARG A 32 -5.06 8.59 10.95
CA ARG A 32 -5.35 8.78 12.39
C ARG A 32 -5.17 7.49 13.19
N TYR A 33 -5.69 6.37 12.69
CA TYR A 33 -5.55 5.07 13.37
C TYR A 33 -4.07 4.66 13.51
N ARG A 34 -3.26 4.77 12.45
CA ARG A 34 -1.84 4.40 12.48
C ARG A 34 -0.96 5.38 13.26
N ALA A 35 -1.32 6.67 13.28
CA ALA A 35 -0.71 7.68 14.14
C ALA A 35 -0.95 7.36 15.63
N ASN A 36 -2.21 7.11 16.02
CA ASN A 36 -2.56 6.75 17.40
C ASN A 36 -1.87 5.45 17.86
N THR A 37 -1.66 4.50 16.93
CA THR A 37 -0.95 3.23 17.24
C THR A 37 0.58 3.35 17.17
N GLN A 38 1.14 4.57 17.01
CA GLN A 38 2.60 4.81 16.87
C GLN A 38 3.26 3.93 15.78
N ARG A 39 2.54 3.71 14.69
CA ARG A 39 2.90 2.79 13.60
C ARG A 39 2.87 3.47 12.23
N LEU A 40 3.22 4.75 12.17
CA LEU A 40 3.43 5.48 10.92
C LEU A 40 4.65 4.93 10.16
N TRP A 41 4.53 4.83 8.85
CA TRP A 41 5.59 4.42 7.91
C TRP A 41 5.51 5.30 6.66
N TRP A 42 6.55 5.27 5.81
CA TRP A 42 6.58 6.01 4.53
C TRP A 42 5.34 5.80 3.65
N ASP A 43 4.83 4.57 3.60
CA ASP A 43 3.54 4.17 3.02
C ASP A 43 2.38 5.13 3.38
N ASP A 44 2.26 5.51 4.65
CA ASP A 44 1.16 6.35 5.14
C ASP A 44 1.36 7.84 4.81
N TRP A 45 2.60 8.30 4.69
CA TRP A 45 2.91 9.65 4.21
C TRP A 45 2.65 9.79 2.71
N ILE A 46 2.98 8.78 1.91
CA ILE A 46 2.66 8.77 0.47
C ILE A 46 1.15 8.69 0.24
N ALA A 47 0.41 7.92 1.03
CA ALA A 47 -1.05 7.91 0.98
C ALA A 47 -1.67 9.28 1.33
N LEU A 48 -1.13 9.97 2.35
CA LEU A 48 -1.56 11.32 2.71
C LEU A 48 -1.23 12.33 1.60
N PHE A 49 -0.06 12.23 0.96
CA PHE A 49 0.30 13.05 -0.20
C PHE A 49 -0.66 12.82 -1.38
N ALA A 50 -0.97 11.56 -1.71
CA ALA A 50 -1.94 11.24 -2.76
C ALA A 50 -3.32 11.84 -2.48
N MET A 51 -3.78 11.81 -1.22
CA MET A 51 -5.04 12.44 -0.80
C MET A 51 -4.98 13.97 -0.93
N LEU A 52 -3.87 14.64 -0.61
CA LEU A 52 -3.73 16.08 -0.79
C LEU A 52 -3.76 16.48 -2.27
N VAL A 53 -3.12 15.69 -3.14
CA VAL A 53 -3.19 15.85 -4.60
C VAL A 53 -4.63 15.65 -5.09
N ASP A 54 -5.32 14.61 -4.61
CA ASP A 54 -6.72 14.32 -4.94
C ASP A 54 -7.69 15.43 -4.48
N CYS A 55 -7.45 16.03 -3.32
CA CYS A 55 -8.20 17.20 -2.83
C CYS A 55 -8.06 18.43 -3.73
N VAL A 56 -6.96 18.60 -4.47
CA VAL A 56 -6.86 19.65 -5.50
C VAL A 56 -7.53 19.17 -6.78
N TYR A 57 -7.31 17.92 -7.18
CA TYR A 57 -7.84 17.35 -8.41
C TYR A 57 -9.38 17.40 -8.46
N ILE A 58 -10.05 17.00 -7.38
CA ILE A 58 -11.52 17.05 -7.25
C ILE A 58 -12.08 18.48 -7.38
N THR A 59 -11.31 19.53 -7.06
CA THR A 59 -11.79 20.91 -7.26
C THR A 59 -11.88 21.26 -8.73
N ILE A 60 -10.95 20.77 -9.57
CA ILE A 60 -10.90 21.03 -11.02
C ILE A 60 -12.18 20.56 -11.70
N LEU A 61 -12.73 19.41 -11.27
CA LEU A 61 -14.00 18.85 -11.75
C LEU A 61 -15.19 19.83 -11.70
N TRP A 62 -15.16 20.80 -10.77
CA TRP A 62 -16.24 21.77 -10.57
C TRP A 62 -15.99 23.13 -11.24
N PHE A 63 -14.82 23.39 -11.84
CA PHE A 63 -14.53 24.67 -12.50
C PHE A 63 -15.36 24.90 -13.77
N ASP A 64 -15.80 23.86 -14.47
CA ASP A 64 -16.69 24.00 -15.63
C ASP A 64 -18.08 24.57 -15.28
N TYR A 65 -18.47 24.56 -14.00
CA TYR A 65 -19.69 25.21 -13.48
C TYR A 65 -19.46 26.66 -13.03
N ALA A 66 -18.24 27.20 -13.15
CA ALA A 66 -17.98 28.62 -12.88
C ALA A 66 -18.76 29.51 -13.84
N GLN A 67 -19.24 30.66 -13.36
CA GLN A 67 -20.10 31.57 -14.12
C GLN A 67 -19.46 32.00 -15.46
N GLN A 68 -20.27 32.05 -16.52
CA GLN A 68 -19.82 32.11 -17.91
C GLN A 68 -19.01 33.38 -18.28
N ASP A 69 -19.20 34.47 -17.56
CA ASP A 69 -18.45 35.73 -17.72
C ASP A 69 -17.17 35.82 -16.84
N SER A 70 -16.80 34.74 -16.14
CA SER A 70 -15.65 34.73 -15.24
C SER A 70 -14.33 34.63 -15.99
N ILE A 71 -13.28 35.28 -15.45
CA ILE A 71 -11.88 35.12 -15.89
C ILE A 71 -11.46 33.63 -15.94
N LEU A 72 -12.08 32.79 -15.12
CA LEU A 72 -11.89 31.34 -15.06
C LEU A 72 -12.25 30.59 -16.36
N GLN A 73 -13.09 31.16 -17.24
CA GLN A 73 -13.43 30.57 -18.54
C GLN A 73 -12.54 31.07 -19.69
N THR A 74 -11.51 31.88 -19.42
CA THR A 74 -10.53 32.26 -20.45
C THR A 74 -9.75 31.04 -20.95
N HIS A 75 -9.40 31.05 -22.24
CA HIS A 75 -8.70 29.94 -22.90
C HIS A 75 -7.41 29.55 -22.18
N GLU A 76 -6.60 30.55 -21.78
CA GLU A 76 -5.35 30.35 -21.04
C GLU A 76 -5.58 29.62 -19.70
N VAL A 77 -6.60 30.00 -18.93
CA VAL A 77 -6.95 29.34 -17.67
C VAL A 77 -7.45 27.92 -17.91
N ARG A 78 -8.23 27.70 -18.98
CA ARG A 78 -8.73 26.35 -19.32
C ARG A 78 -7.60 25.40 -19.72
N VAL A 79 -6.62 25.88 -20.50
CA VAL A 79 -5.38 25.15 -20.81
C VAL A 79 -4.56 24.88 -19.54
N ALA A 80 -4.44 25.86 -18.62
CA ALA A 80 -3.74 25.67 -17.35
C ALA A 80 -4.43 24.64 -16.44
N LEU A 81 -5.76 24.65 -16.35
CA LEU A 81 -6.56 23.67 -15.61
C LEU A 81 -6.46 22.27 -16.22
N TYR A 82 -6.45 22.14 -17.54
CA TYR A 82 -6.20 20.87 -18.24
C TYR A 82 -4.83 20.28 -17.86
N TRP A 83 -3.76 21.09 -17.94
CA TRP A 83 -2.42 20.66 -17.54
C TRP A 83 -2.35 20.28 -16.06
N LEU A 84 -2.92 21.11 -15.18
CA LEU A 84 -2.94 20.86 -13.75
C LEU A 84 -3.69 19.57 -13.43
N GLY A 85 -4.87 19.36 -14.04
CA GLY A 85 -5.66 18.14 -13.90
C GLY A 85 -4.89 16.90 -14.37
N LEU A 86 -4.21 16.96 -15.51
CA LEU A 86 -3.39 15.87 -16.03
C LEU A 86 -2.22 15.52 -15.09
N MET A 87 -1.54 16.53 -14.54
CA MET A 87 -0.42 16.31 -13.62
C MET A 87 -0.90 15.76 -12.27
N LEU A 88 -2.01 16.28 -11.73
CA LEU A 88 -2.61 15.79 -10.48
C LEU A 88 -3.12 14.36 -10.64
N PHE A 89 -3.81 14.03 -11.74
CA PHE A 89 -4.20 12.66 -12.10
C PHE A 89 -3.00 11.70 -12.07
N LEU A 90 -1.96 11.99 -12.85
CA LEU A 90 -0.77 11.13 -12.95
C LEU A 90 -0.10 10.97 -11.57
N THR A 91 0.15 12.08 -10.88
CA THR A 91 0.82 12.03 -9.57
C THR A 91 -0.01 11.31 -8.50
N ALA A 92 -1.33 11.47 -8.46
CA ALA A 92 -2.21 10.76 -7.53
C ALA A 92 -2.18 9.24 -7.77
N VAL A 93 -2.44 8.79 -9.00
CA VAL A 93 -2.52 7.35 -9.31
C VAL A 93 -1.16 6.67 -9.10
N TRP A 94 -0.06 7.29 -9.51
CA TRP A 94 1.28 6.75 -9.25
C TRP A 94 1.65 6.78 -7.76
N ALA A 95 1.28 7.81 -7.00
CA ALA A 95 1.47 7.84 -5.54
C ALA A 95 0.68 6.72 -4.83
N ILE A 96 -0.55 6.42 -5.27
CA ILE A 96 -1.34 5.30 -4.75
C ILE A 96 -0.60 3.97 -4.98
N ARG A 97 -0.06 3.72 -6.18
CA ARG A 97 0.74 2.52 -6.47
C ARG A 97 2.03 2.44 -5.63
N ILE A 98 2.69 3.57 -5.38
CA ILE A 98 3.87 3.65 -4.49
C ILE A 98 3.48 3.31 -3.05
N SER A 99 2.35 3.81 -2.53
CA SER A 99 1.83 3.42 -1.21
C SER A 99 1.57 1.91 -1.16
N LEU A 100 0.91 1.32 -2.16
CA LEU A 100 0.70 -0.13 -2.22
C LEU A 100 2.01 -0.93 -2.24
N ALA A 101 3.02 -0.51 -3.00
CA ALA A 101 4.34 -1.14 -3.03
C ALA A 101 5.04 -1.09 -1.66
N LEU A 102 5.00 0.06 -0.98
CA LEU A 102 5.57 0.25 0.36
C LEU A 102 4.77 -0.50 1.43
N ALA A 103 3.44 -0.61 1.30
CA ALA A 103 2.59 -1.41 2.15
C ALA A 103 2.96 -2.91 2.04
N ILE A 104 3.23 -3.42 0.83
CA ILE A 104 3.75 -4.78 0.62
C ILE A 104 5.14 -4.94 1.25
N ALA A 105 6.05 -3.97 1.04
CA ALA A 105 7.40 -4.01 1.62
C ALA A 105 7.38 -4.10 3.16
N ARG A 106 6.39 -3.47 3.81
CA ARG A 106 6.19 -3.48 5.27
C ARG A 106 5.82 -4.85 5.85
N ILE A 107 5.21 -5.75 5.06
CA ILE A 107 4.77 -7.08 5.51
C ILE A 107 5.97 -8.01 5.76
N TRP A 108 7.07 -7.78 5.06
CA TRP A 108 8.25 -8.63 5.03
C TRP A 108 9.32 -8.13 6.01
N PRO A 109 10.00 -9.05 6.74
CA PRO A 109 11.06 -8.67 7.66
C PRO A 109 12.26 -8.04 6.92
N PRO A 110 13.10 -7.23 7.59
CA PRO A 110 14.22 -6.51 6.96
C PRO A 110 15.24 -7.37 6.22
N ARG A 111 15.27 -8.69 6.46
CA ARG A 111 16.21 -9.65 5.85
C ARG A 111 15.62 -10.47 4.68
N ASP A 112 14.36 -10.28 4.31
CA ASP A 112 13.77 -10.99 3.14
C ASP A 112 14.05 -10.19 1.84
N PRO A 113 14.65 -10.79 0.79
CA PRO A 113 14.91 -10.11 -0.49
C PRO A 113 13.64 -9.51 -1.14
N THR A 114 12.46 -10.02 -0.81
CA THR A 114 11.16 -9.50 -1.27
C THR A 114 10.89 -8.07 -0.80
N ARG A 115 11.39 -7.70 0.39
CA ARG A 115 11.27 -6.32 0.86
C ARG A 115 12.09 -5.39 -0.02
N MET A 116 13.30 -5.79 -0.39
CA MET A 116 14.16 -5.02 -1.28
C MET A 116 13.56 -4.92 -2.68
N PHE A 117 12.98 -6.01 -3.20
CA PHE A 117 12.23 -5.99 -4.47
C PHE A 117 11.03 -5.03 -4.41
N ALA A 118 10.22 -5.07 -3.35
CA ALA A 118 9.06 -4.19 -3.21
C ALA A 118 9.43 -2.70 -3.04
N ILE A 119 10.55 -2.39 -2.40
CA ILE A 119 11.13 -1.03 -2.39
C ILE A 119 11.61 -0.65 -3.80
N GLY A 120 12.24 -1.58 -4.53
CA GLY A 120 12.61 -1.40 -5.94
C GLY A 120 11.40 -1.10 -6.84
N MET A 121 10.27 -1.79 -6.64
CA MET A 121 9.02 -1.47 -7.34
C MET A 121 8.56 -0.03 -7.09
N ALA A 122 8.63 0.45 -5.85
CA ALA A 122 8.27 1.84 -5.52
C ALA A 122 9.14 2.85 -6.28
N PHE A 123 10.47 2.63 -6.36
CA PHE A 123 11.36 3.48 -7.15
C PHE A 123 11.09 3.38 -8.66
N MET A 124 10.78 2.19 -9.18
CA MET A 124 10.37 2.01 -10.58
C MET A 124 9.07 2.77 -10.88
N SER A 125 8.07 2.75 -9.97
CA SER A 125 6.85 3.53 -10.11
C SER A 125 7.10 5.05 -10.13
N VAL A 126 8.04 5.55 -9.32
CA VAL A 126 8.48 6.97 -9.40
C VAL A 126 9.12 7.27 -10.76
N ALA A 127 10.00 6.40 -11.25
CA ALA A 127 10.65 6.58 -12.55
C ALA A 127 9.66 6.56 -13.72
N PHE A 128 8.71 5.62 -13.73
CA PHE A 128 7.64 5.56 -14.74
C PHE A 128 6.74 6.80 -14.68
N CYS A 129 6.35 7.26 -13.48
CA CYS A 129 5.59 8.50 -13.31
C CYS A 129 6.33 9.70 -13.95
N ALA A 130 7.61 9.89 -13.64
CA ALA A 130 8.43 10.96 -14.19
C ALA A 130 8.57 10.86 -15.72
N ILE A 131 8.81 9.65 -16.26
CA ILE A 131 8.91 9.42 -17.72
C ILE A 131 7.59 9.77 -18.40
N VAL A 132 6.45 9.32 -17.87
CA VAL A 132 5.11 9.62 -18.42
C VAL A 132 4.86 11.13 -18.38
N ILE A 133 5.11 11.80 -17.25
CA ILE A 133 4.96 13.25 -17.13
C ILE A 133 5.80 13.99 -18.18
N VAL A 134 7.11 13.68 -18.29
CA VAL A 134 8.00 14.34 -19.26
C VAL A 134 7.55 14.08 -20.71
N ARG A 135 7.09 12.87 -21.03
CA ARG A 135 6.55 12.54 -22.36
C ARG A 135 5.25 13.28 -22.66
N SER A 136 4.32 13.34 -21.72
CA SER A 136 3.08 14.12 -21.86
C SER A 136 3.37 15.62 -22.04
N VAL A 137 4.29 16.18 -21.23
CA VAL A 137 4.70 17.59 -21.35
C VAL A 137 5.30 17.88 -22.72
N THR A 138 6.31 17.11 -23.14
CA THR A 138 7.03 17.35 -24.40
C THR A 138 6.16 17.15 -25.65
N LEU A 139 5.22 16.21 -25.64
CA LEU A 139 4.30 16.00 -26.76
C LEU A 139 3.22 17.09 -26.83
N CYS A 140 2.54 17.37 -25.72
CA CYS A 140 1.41 18.30 -25.72
C CYS A 140 1.85 19.77 -25.81
N ALA A 141 3.03 20.15 -25.29
CA ALA A 141 3.57 21.51 -25.43
C ALA A 141 4.02 21.88 -26.85
N HIS A 142 4.00 20.93 -27.80
CA HIS A 142 4.29 21.18 -29.22
C HIS A 142 3.04 21.07 -30.12
N GLN A 143 1.85 20.84 -29.56
CA GLN A 143 0.62 20.77 -30.36
C GLN A 143 -0.04 22.14 -30.53
N PRO A 144 -0.29 22.61 -31.77
CA PRO A 144 -0.94 23.90 -32.01
C PRO A 144 -2.41 23.92 -31.56
N ALA A 145 -3.07 22.76 -31.48
CA ALA A 145 -4.44 22.63 -30.95
C ALA A 145 -4.55 23.16 -29.51
N LEU A 146 -3.53 22.94 -28.68
CA LEU A 146 -3.52 23.39 -27.29
C LEU A 146 -3.26 24.90 -27.13
N VAL A 147 -2.62 25.52 -28.12
CA VAL A 147 -2.21 26.95 -28.09
C VAL A 147 -3.18 27.85 -28.85
N SER A 148 -3.88 27.32 -29.85
CA SER A 148 -4.73 28.11 -30.76
C SER A 148 -5.98 27.38 -31.25
N GLY A 149 -6.24 26.16 -30.77
CA GLY A 149 -7.48 25.44 -31.06
C GLY A 149 -8.65 25.91 -30.20
N PRO A 150 -9.90 25.72 -30.66
CA PRO A 150 -11.10 26.03 -29.88
C PRO A 150 -11.22 25.11 -28.65
N ASP A 151 -10.68 23.89 -28.72
CA ASP A 151 -10.67 22.91 -27.65
C ASP A 151 -9.34 22.96 -26.88
N ALA A 152 -9.40 23.21 -25.57
CA ALA A 152 -8.24 23.26 -24.67
C ALA A 152 -7.71 21.85 -24.30
N ALA A 153 -7.66 20.93 -25.26
CA ALA A 153 -7.32 19.53 -25.06
C ALA A 153 -6.13 19.09 -25.93
N CYS A 154 -5.22 18.32 -25.35
CA CYS A 154 -4.14 17.67 -26.10
C CYS A 154 -4.57 16.29 -26.61
N HIS A 155 -4.36 16.02 -27.89
CA HIS A 155 -4.56 14.69 -28.48
C HIS A 155 -3.32 13.83 -28.22
N TRP A 156 -3.41 12.88 -27.28
CA TRP A 156 -2.30 11.98 -26.97
C TRP A 156 -1.98 11.08 -28.18
N SER A 157 -0.71 11.01 -28.57
CA SER A 157 -0.27 10.09 -29.62
C SER A 157 -0.52 8.63 -29.23
N LEU A 158 -0.66 7.76 -30.23
CA LEU A 158 -0.80 6.32 -30.03
C LEU A 158 0.32 5.78 -29.10
N ASP A 159 1.56 6.21 -29.35
CA ASP A 159 2.75 5.80 -28.58
C ASP A 159 2.65 6.19 -27.11
N LEU A 160 2.18 7.40 -26.80
CA LEU A 160 2.00 7.85 -25.41
C LEU A 160 0.90 7.03 -24.71
N ARG A 161 -0.22 6.79 -25.41
CA ARG A 161 -1.35 6.00 -24.89
C ARG A 161 -0.94 4.56 -24.62
N VAL A 162 -0.21 3.93 -25.54
CA VAL A 162 0.36 2.59 -25.36
C VAL A 162 1.37 2.56 -24.21
N LEU A 163 2.26 3.55 -24.11
CA LEU A 163 3.24 3.65 -23.02
C LEU A 163 2.56 3.74 -21.63
N VAL A 164 1.56 4.60 -21.49
CA VAL A 164 0.80 4.77 -20.23
C VAL A 164 0.07 3.49 -19.85
N VAL A 165 -0.65 2.87 -20.79
CA VAL A 165 -1.40 1.62 -20.55
C VAL A 165 -0.43 0.47 -20.21
N ALA A 166 0.68 0.34 -20.93
CA ALA A 166 1.68 -0.69 -20.66
C ALA A 166 2.37 -0.48 -19.30
N ALA A 167 2.69 0.76 -18.91
CA ALA A 167 3.28 1.07 -17.61
C ALA A 167 2.31 0.79 -16.45
N ASN A 168 1.03 1.16 -16.60
CA ASN A 168 -0.03 0.84 -15.63
C ASN A 168 -0.19 -0.68 -15.45
N ILE A 169 -0.39 -1.42 -16.54
CA ILE A 169 -0.55 -2.89 -16.51
C ILE A 169 0.69 -3.56 -15.91
N THR A 170 1.90 -3.12 -16.27
CA THR A 170 3.15 -3.68 -15.73
C THR A 170 3.27 -3.43 -14.23
N SER A 171 2.96 -2.21 -13.77
CA SER A 171 3.01 -1.87 -12.34
C SER A 171 1.99 -2.68 -11.54
N ASP A 172 0.76 -2.79 -12.01
CA ASP A 172 -0.31 -3.51 -11.30
C ASP A 172 -0.08 -5.03 -11.32
N ALA A 173 0.44 -5.58 -12.43
CA ALA A 173 0.86 -6.98 -12.53
C ALA A 173 2.01 -7.32 -11.57
N LEU A 174 2.99 -6.42 -11.39
CA LEU A 174 4.08 -6.62 -10.41
C LEU A 174 3.56 -6.55 -8.95
N LEU A 175 2.66 -5.61 -8.64
CA LEU A 175 2.00 -5.51 -7.34
C LEU A 175 1.18 -6.77 -6.99
N VAL A 176 0.61 -7.46 -7.99
CA VAL A 176 -0.08 -8.75 -7.85
C VAL A 176 0.89 -9.92 -7.74
N ALA A 177 1.87 -9.99 -8.64
CA ALA A 177 2.73 -11.17 -8.80
C ALA A 177 3.62 -11.42 -7.58
N VAL A 178 4.17 -10.36 -6.98
CA VAL A 178 5.07 -10.46 -5.80
C VAL A 178 4.41 -11.15 -4.59
N PRO A 179 3.26 -10.67 -4.06
CA PRO A 179 2.61 -11.33 -2.94
C PRO A 179 2.05 -12.71 -3.30
N LEU A 180 1.59 -12.92 -4.54
CA LEU A 180 1.07 -14.21 -5.00
C LEU A 180 2.16 -15.28 -5.11
N TYR A 181 3.30 -14.97 -5.73
CA TYR A 181 4.46 -15.85 -5.85
C TYR A 181 4.94 -16.33 -4.48
N LYS A 182 5.00 -15.43 -3.50
CA LYS A 182 5.37 -15.78 -2.12
C LYS A 182 4.31 -16.61 -1.40
N LEU A 183 3.02 -16.37 -1.65
CA LEU A 183 1.93 -17.19 -1.10
C LEU A 183 1.95 -18.63 -1.65
N TRP A 184 2.36 -18.82 -2.91
CA TRP A 184 2.53 -20.14 -3.50
C TRP A 184 3.76 -20.88 -2.98
N ARG A 185 4.87 -20.17 -2.72
CA ARG A 185 6.12 -20.76 -2.20
C ARG A 185 6.11 -21.04 -0.69
N VAL A 186 5.27 -20.37 0.10
CA VAL A 186 5.35 -20.41 1.58
C VAL A 186 3.96 -20.59 2.21
N ARG A 187 3.83 -21.59 3.10
CA ARG A 187 2.64 -21.76 3.96
C ARG A 187 2.53 -20.60 4.97
N LEU A 188 1.92 -19.50 4.55
CA LEU A 188 1.79 -18.28 5.34
C LEU A 188 0.62 -18.34 6.33
N ASN A 189 0.83 -17.81 7.53
CA ASN A 189 -0.19 -17.62 8.56
C ASN A 189 -1.41 -16.83 7.99
N PRO A 190 -2.68 -17.25 8.27
CA PRO A 190 -3.89 -16.66 7.68
C PRO A 190 -4.00 -15.13 7.75
N ARG A 191 -3.40 -14.46 8.76
CA ARG A 191 -3.36 -12.99 8.82
C ARG A 191 -2.62 -12.37 7.63
N LYS A 192 -1.50 -12.96 7.19
CA LYS A 192 -0.74 -12.50 6.02
C LYS A 192 -1.48 -12.82 4.71
N ARG A 193 -2.13 -13.99 4.64
CA ARG A 193 -2.92 -14.42 3.47
C ARG A 193 -4.07 -13.45 3.16
N ARG A 194 -4.77 -12.93 4.18
CA ARG A 194 -5.85 -11.95 3.99
C ARG A 194 -5.39 -10.61 3.43
N LEU A 195 -4.24 -10.10 3.88
CA LEU A 195 -3.69 -8.86 3.35
C LEU A 195 -3.22 -9.04 1.89
N ILE A 196 -2.59 -10.19 1.58
CA ILE A 196 -2.26 -10.57 0.20
C ILE A 196 -3.50 -10.63 -0.70
N LEU A 197 -4.60 -11.24 -0.22
CA LEU A 197 -5.86 -11.29 -0.96
C LEU A 197 -6.45 -9.87 -1.16
N GLY A 198 -6.38 -9.01 -0.16
CA GLY A 198 -6.80 -7.61 -0.28
C GLY A 198 -5.96 -6.81 -1.30
N ALA A 199 -4.64 -7.04 -1.34
CA ALA A 199 -3.75 -6.45 -2.36
C ALA A 199 -4.07 -6.97 -3.77
N PHE A 200 -4.42 -8.26 -3.89
CA PHE A 200 -4.85 -8.87 -5.13
C PHE A 200 -6.17 -8.28 -5.64
N THR A 201 -7.21 -8.20 -4.79
CA THR A 201 -8.50 -7.60 -5.17
C THR A 201 -8.36 -6.12 -5.48
N ALA A 202 -7.51 -5.41 -4.73
CA ALA A 202 -7.23 -3.99 -4.93
C ALA A 202 -6.59 -3.70 -6.30
N SER A 203 -5.50 -4.41 -6.59
CA SER A 203 -4.78 -4.27 -7.86
C SER A 203 -5.67 -4.72 -9.02
N SER A 204 -6.44 -5.81 -8.87
CA SER A 204 -7.38 -6.27 -9.91
C SER A 204 -8.47 -5.24 -10.23
N CYS A 205 -9.01 -4.56 -9.21
CA CYS A 205 -10.00 -3.51 -9.39
C CYS A 205 -9.41 -2.28 -10.10
N THR A 206 -8.19 -1.89 -9.73
CA THR A 206 -7.43 -0.81 -10.39
C THR A 206 -7.11 -1.17 -11.84
N THR A 207 -6.61 -2.39 -12.11
CA THR A 207 -6.37 -2.88 -13.47
C THR A 207 -7.65 -2.86 -14.30
N ALA A 208 -8.79 -3.34 -13.76
CA ALA A 208 -10.07 -3.31 -14.47
C ALA A 208 -10.51 -1.87 -14.81
N ALA A 209 -10.35 -0.91 -13.88
CA ALA A 209 -10.60 0.51 -14.15
C ALA A 209 -9.68 1.04 -15.26
N THR A 210 -8.37 0.79 -15.20
CA THR A 210 -7.41 1.24 -16.23
C THR A 210 -7.70 0.62 -17.61
N LEU A 211 -8.15 -0.63 -17.66
CA LEU A 211 -8.52 -1.33 -18.90
C LEU A 211 -9.81 -0.76 -19.50
N LEU A 212 -10.82 -0.48 -18.68
CA LEU A 212 -12.04 0.22 -19.11
C LEU A 212 -11.68 1.59 -19.72
N CYS A 213 -10.90 2.40 -19.00
CA CYS A 213 -10.42 3.69 -19.50
C CYS A 213 -9.66 3.55 -20.82
N GLY A 214 -8.77 2.56 -20.92
CA GLY A 214 -8.05 2.23 -22.15
C GLY A 214 -9.00 1.91 -23.33
N VAL A 215 -9.95 0.99 -23.13
CA VAL A 215 -10.93 0.60 -24.17
C VAL A 215 -11.74 1.82 -24.66
N PHE A 216 -12.18 2.70 -23.75
CA PHE A 216 -12.88 3.92 -24.13
C PHE A 216 -11.99 4.90 -24.91
N GLN A 217 -10.71 5.05 -24.56
CA GLN A 217 -9.78 5.85 -25.38
C GLN A 217 -9.57 5.26 -26.79
N PHE A 218 -9.48 3.93 -26.93
CA PHE A 218 -9.29 3.23 -28.22
C PHE A 218 -10.58 3.09 -29.05
N THR A 219 -11.74 3.46 -28.51
CA THR A 219 -13.01 3.45 -29.26
C THR A 219 -12.99 4.51 -30.38
N SER A 220 -13.65 4.22 -31.50
CA SER A 220 -13.60 4.99 -32.75
C SER A 220 -13.94 6.48 -32.61
N GLU A 221 -13.40 7.30 -33.52
CA GLU A 221 -13.48 8.77 -33.54
C GLU A 221 -14.89 9.32 -33.88
N ASN A 222 -15.80 8.46 -34.34
CA ASN A 222 -17.18 8.80 -34.74
C ASN A 222 -18.10 9.34 -33.61
N LEU A 223 -17.58 9.64 -32.41
CA LEU A 223 -18.30 10.06 -31.21
C LEU A 223 -17.80 11.38 -30.58
N GLU A 224 -17.03 12.19 -31.32
CA GLU A 224 -16.82 13.58 -30.91
C GLU A 224 -18.16 14.37 -30.95
N PRO A 225 -18.46 15.25 -29.97
CA PRO A 225 -17.58 15.71 -28.88
C PRO A 225 -17.65 14.88 -27.57
N ALA A 226 -18.65 14.02 -27.37
CA ALA A 226 -18.88 13.33 -26.09
C ALA A 226 -17.73 12.42 -25.63
N LYS A 227 -16.91 11.92 -26.56
CA LYS A 227 -15.74 11.09 -26.23
C LYS A 227 -14.77 11.78 -25.26
N THR A 228 -14.48 13.08 -25.45
CA THR A 228 -13.51 13.82 -24.63
C THR A 228 -14.00 13.98 -23.19
N ILE A 229 -15.27 14.39 -23.02
CA ILE A 229 -15.93 14.52 -21.72
C ILE A 229 -15.93 13.17 -20.98
N LEU A 230 -16.30 12.08 -21.67
CA LEU A 230 -16.31 10.74 -21.06
C LEU A 230 -14.91 10.30 -20.63
N ILE A 231 -13.88 10.49 -21.46
CA ILE A 231 -12.49 10.16 -21.11
C ILE A 231 -12.08 10.91 -19.84
N GLU A 232 -12.36 12.21 -19.73
CA GLU A 232 -12.06 12.99 -18.55
C GLU A 232 -12.74 12.41 -17.30
N LYS A 233 -14.06 12.16 -17.35
CA LYS A 233 -14.80 11.57 -16.21
C LYS A 233 -14.29 10.16 -15.84
N PHE A 234 -13.77 9.39 -16.80
CA PHE A 234 -13.11 8.11 -16.55
C PHE A 234 -11.78 8.26 -15.79
N LEU A 235 -10.98 9.32 -16.02
CA LEU A 235 -9.74 9.58 -15.27
C LEU A 235 -10.02 9.89 -13.78
N TYR A 236 -11.06 10.67 -13.50
CA TYR A 236 -11.57 10.88 -12.14
C TYR A 236 -12.01 9.55 -11.50
N PHE A 237 -12.78 8.74 -12.24
CA PHE A 237 -13.27 7.44 -11.76
C PHE A 237 -12.11 6.47 -11.42
N GLU A 238 -11.09 6.37 -12.28
CA GLU A 238 -9.88 5.56 -12.04
C GLU A 238 -9.16 6.02 -10.75
N THR A 239 -9.00 7.33 -10.57
CA THR A 239 -8.31 7.92 -9.41
C THR A 239 -9.08 7.69 -8.12
N GLY A 240 -10.37 8.03 -8.10
CA GLY A 240 -11.24 7.89 -6.93
C GLY A 240 -11.37 6.43 -6.49
N ILE A 241 -11.56 5.49 -7.42
CA ILE A 241 -11.58 4.05 -7.10
C ILE A 241 -10.23 3.62 -6.55
N SER A 242 -9.11 3.97 -7.20
CA SER A 242 -7.77 3.60 -6.75
C SER A 242 -7.50 4.08 -5.32
N LEU A 243 -7.93 5.30 -4.97
CA LEU A 243 -7.79 5.86 -3.63
C LEU A 243 -8.67 5.13 -2.60
N VAL A 244 -9.95 4.89 -2.91
CA VAL A 244 -10.86 4.10 -2.05
C VAL A 244 -10.27 2.71 -1.80
N VAL A 245 -9.88 2.03 -2.86
CA VAL A 245 -9.41 0.64 -2.86
C VAL A 245 -8.09 0.47 -2.07
N CYS A 246 -7.12 1.37 -2.29
CA CYS A 246 -5.85 1.37 -1.55
C CYS A 246 -6.05 1.52 -0.03
N ASN A 247 -6.96 2.41 0.38
CA ASN A 247 -7.24 2.64 1.79
C ASN A 247 -8.11 1.53 2.40
N LEU A 248 -9.11 1.04 1.66
CA LEU A 248 -10.03 -0.01 2.10
C LEU A 248 -9.29 -1.29 2.48
N LEU A 249 -8.26 -1.69 1.72
CA LEU A 249 -7.39 -2.83 2.03
C LEU A 249 -6.86 -2.78 3.47
N VAL A 250 -6.38 -1.62 3.90
CA VAL A 250 -5.83 -1.41 5.25
C VAL A 250 -6.94 -1.36 6.30
N VAL A 251 -8.06 -0.70 6.01
CA VAL A 251 -9.21 -0.60 6.92
C VAL A 251 -9.84 -1.96 7.17
N VAL A 252 -10.09 -2.77 6.13
CA VAL A 252 -10.63 -4.14 6.25
C VAL A 252 -9.68 -5.04 7.03
N THR A 253 -8.36 -4.93 6.79
CA THR A 253 -7.35 -5.68 7.56
C THR A 253 -7.39 -5.31 9.04
N TYR A 254 -7.57 -4.02 9.37
CA TYR A 254 -7.74 -3.55 10.75
C TYR A 254 -9.04 -4.07 11.39
N LEU A 255 -10.19 -3.85 10.74
CA LEU A 255 -11.50 -4.23 11.28
C LEU A 255 -11.57 -5.72 11.62
N HIS A 256 -11.08 -6.59 10.72
CA HIS A 256 -11.04 -8.03 10.97
C HIS A 256 -10.07 -8.40 12.11
N VAL A 257 -8.94 -7.69 12.28
CA VAL A 257 -8.04 -7.94 13.42
C VAL A 257 -8.67 -7.49 14.73
N ARG A 258 -9.52 -6.45 14.72
CA ARG A 258 -10.27 -6.02 15.90
C ARG A 258 -11.36 -7.03 16.26
N THR A 259 -12.29 -7.32 15.36
CA THR A 259 -13.44 -8.20 15.64
C THR A 259 -13.01 -9.59 16.14
N HIS A 260 -11.93 -10.16 15.59
CA HIS A 260 -11.42 -11.46 16.03
C HIS A 260 -10.76 -11.43 17.42
N ARG A 261 -10.14 -10.30 17.83
CA ARG A 261 -9.58 -10.18 19.20
C ARG A 261 -10.68 -10.15 20.25
N ASP A 262 -11.82 -9.56 19.91
CA ASP A 262 -12.97 -9.48 20.82
C ASP A 262 -13.55 -10.91 21.01
N THR A 263 -13.72 -11.70 19.94
CA THR A 263 -14.20 -13.10 20.02
C THR A 263 -13.25 -14.04 20.80
N ASP A 264 -11.94 -13.88 20.64
CA ASP A 264 -10.94 -14.68 21.38
C ASP A 264 -10.96 -14.38 22.90
N THR A 265 -11.51 -13.22 23.32
CA THR A 265 -11.55 -12.79 24.73
C THR A 265 -12.76 -13.34 25.48
N ASP A 266 -13.93 -13.43 24.83
CA ASP A 266 -15.17 -13.92 25.47
C ASP A 266 -15.22 -15.46 25.62
N SER A 267 -14.31 -16.18 24.96
CA SER A 267 -14.28 -17.66 24.95
C SER A 267 -13.62 -18.28 26.21
N GLY A 268 -13.11 -17.46 27.15
CA GLY A 268 -12.24 -17.90 28.25
C GLY A 268 -12.91 -18.22 29.59
N SER A 269 -14.23 -18.03 29.74
CA SER A 269 -14.89 -18.06 31.06
C SER A 269 -16.12 -18.99 31.12
N SER A 270 -15.89 -20.30 31.09
CA SER A 270 -16.91 -21.33 31.41
C SER A 270 -16.28 -22.64 31.91
N GLY A 271 -15.43 -22.53 32.94
CA GLY A 271 -14.84 -23.67 33.66
C GLY A 271 -15.43 -23.82 35.07
N GLY A 272 -16.74 -24.09 35.16
CA GLY A 272 -17.44 -24.19 36.45
C GLY A 272 -16.95 -25.36 37.31
N CYS A 273 -16.55 -25.08 38.54
CA CYS A 273 -16.05 -26.09 39.48
C CYS A 273 -17.20 -26.98 40.00
N GLY A 274 -17.31 -28.19 39.46
CA GLY A 274 -18.27 -29.21 39.92
C GLY A 274 -17.67 -30.11 41.00
N SER A 275 -17.82 -29.72 42.27
CA SER A 275 -17.42 -30.56 43.41
C SER A 275 -18.48 -31.61 43.70
N SER A 276 -18.20 -32.88 43.43
CA SER A 276 -19.04 -34.03 43.85
C SER A 276 -18.24 -35.04 44.65
N SER A 277 -18.42 -34.99 45.96
CA SER A 277 -17.78 -35.87 46.94
C SER A 277 -18.23 -37.33 46.78
N SER A 278 -17.30 -38.24 46.56
CA SER A 278 -17.51 -39.69 46.65
C SER A 278 -16.59 -40.31 47.70
N SER A 279 -17.06 -40.30 48.94
CA SER A 279 -16.42 -41.00 50.05
C SER A 279 -16.54 -42.53 49.88
N ASN A 280 -15.41 -43.23 49.87
CA ASN A 280 -15.37 -44.65 50.25
C ASN A 280 -14.00 -45.01 50.87
N ALA A 281 -14.02 -45.94 51.82
CA ALA A 281 -12.95 -46.18 52.78
C ALA A 281 -11.89 -47.19 52.31
N SER A 282 -10.67 -47.12 52.86
CA SER A 282 -10.18 -48.12 53.82
C SER A 282 -8.71 -47.92 54.25
N ASN A 283 -8.45 -48.21 55.54
CA ASN A 283 -7.24 -48.70 56.21
C ASN A 283 -5.83 -48.47 55.61
N GLY A 284 -4.90 -48.01 56.47
CA GLY A 284 -3.61 -48.70 56.59
C GLY A 284 -2.33 -47.88 56.83
N ARG A 285 -1.99 -47.67 58.12
CA ARG A 285 -0.64 -47.55 58.70
C ARG A 285 0.37 -46.51 58.15
N ALA A 286 1.35 -46.19 58.99
CA ALA A 286 2.32 -45.11 58.80
C ALA A 286 3.57 -45.54 58.03
N ASP A 287 4.15 -44.60 57.27
CA ASP A 287 5.58 -44.28 57.30
C ASP A 287 5.84 -42.88 56.69
N PRO A 288 6.76 -42.07 57.25
CA PRO A 288 7.16 -40.80 56.66
C PRO A 288 8.44 -40.94 55.83
N SER A 289 8.34 -40.90 54.50
CA SER A 289 9.51 -40.66 53.63
C SER A 289 9.21 -39.51 52.65
N SER A 290 9.94 -38.40 52.84
CA SER A 290 9.70 -37.15 52.13
C SER A 290 10.42 -37.11 50.78
N ASN A 291 9.78 -37.65 49.73
CA ASN A 291 10.20 -37.48 48.33
C ASN A 291 9.26 -36.53 47.61
N ASN A 292 9.57 -35.23 47.64
CA ASN A 292 8.90 -34.25 46.78
C ASN A 292 9.56 -34.20 45.41
N ALA A 293 9.01 -34.97 44.46
CA ALA A 293 9.18 -34.68 43.05
C ALA A 293 8.36 -33.41 42.71
N ALA A 294 9.02 -32.37 42.21
CA ALA A 294 8.35 -31.17 41.72
C ALA A 294 8.02 -31.35 40.23
N THR A 295 6.76 -31.65 39.93
CA THR A 295 6.23 -31.71 38.57
C THR A 295 6.27 -30.36 37.87
N GLU A 296 6.52 -30.38 36.56
CA GLU A 296 6.50 -29.21 35.68
C GLU A 296 5.19 -28.40 35.81
N CYS A 297 5.32 -27.08 35.98
CA CYS A 297 4.25 -26.14 35.65
C CYS A 297 4.68 -25.31 34.43
N SER A 298 3.97 -25.52 33.31
CA SER A 298 4.10 -24.68 32.12
C SER A 298 3.56 -23.27 32.41
N ASN A 299 4.47 -22.34 32.69
CA ASN A 299 4.15 -20.92 32.72
C ASN A 299 4.10 -20.38 31.29
N THR A 300 2.88 -20.14 30.78
CA THR A 300 2.64 -19.47 29.49
C THR A 300 3.03 -17.99 29.59
N ALA A 301 4.33 -17.71 29.51
CA ALA A 301 4.87 -16.36 29.60
C ALA A 301 4.49 -15.51 28.38
N THR A 302 3.79 -14.40 28.63
CA THR A 302 3.42 -13.43 27.60
C THR A 302 4.68 -12.75 27.05
N LEU A 303 4.98 -13.00 25.77
CA LEU A 303 6.16 -12.43 25.09
C LEU A 303 6.04 -10.91 24.87
N THR A 304 6.53 -10.12 25.81
CA THR A 304 6.80 -8.69 25.67
C THR A 304 8.12 -8.46 24.92
N LEU A 305 8.03 -8.25 23.60
CA LEU A 305 9.19 -8.07 22.72
C LEU A 305 9.67 -6.59 22.66
N THR A 306 10.37 -6.12 23.68
CA THR A 306 11.22 -4.91 23.62
C THR A 306 12.25 -4.88 24.75
N GLU A 307 13.39 -5.56 24.56
CA GLU A 307 14.73 -5.08 24.96
C GLU A 307 15.80 -6.08 24.49
N ILE A 308 16.57 -5.70 23.46
CA ILE A 308 17.91 -6.27 23.19
C ILE A 308 18.81 -5.10 22.77
N SER A 309 19.19 -4.30 23.77
CA SER A 309 20.34 -3.39 23.69
C SER A 309 21.55 -4.19 24.18
N GLY A 310 22.32 -4.77 23.26
CA GLY A 310 23.39 -5.70 23.64
C GLY A 310 24.68 -5.00 24.06
N CYS A 311 25.18 -5.30 25.26
CA CYS A 311 26.62 -5.34 25.53
C CYS A 311 26.92 -6.11 26.84
N PRO A 312 27.59 -7.28 26.79
CA PRO A 312 28.24 -7.87 27.96
C PRO A 312 29.70 -7.37 28.02
N THR A 313 29.98 -6.43 28.91
CA THR A 313 31.35 -6.17 29.37
C THR A 313 31.78 -7.29 30.31
N TRP A 314 32.81 -8.04 29.93
CA TRP A 314 33.43 -9.04 30.82
C TRP A 314 34.50 -8.37 31.68
N SER A 315 34.24 -8.25 32.98
CA SER A 315 35.25 -8.54 34.00
C SER A 315 35.11 -10.03 34.38
N GLU A 316 36.06 -10.72 35.04
CA GLU A 316 37.18 -10.27 35.87
C GLU A 316 38.18 -11.43 36.05
N SER A 317 39.49 -11.15 36.26
CA SER A 317 40.45 -11.94 37.09
C SER A 317 40.69 -13.46 36.82
N ASP A 318 41.86 -14.07 37.01
CA ASP A 318 43.22 -13.57 37.30
C ASP A 318 44.30 -14.63 36.97
N GLY A 319 45.56 -14.19 36.92
CA GLY A 319 46.74 -14.93 37.35
C GLY A 319 47.11 -16.31 36.76
N ARG A 320 48.18 -16.35 35.94
CA ARG A 320 49.50 -16.88 36.40
C ARG A 320 50.60 -16.63 35.35
N SER A 321 51.60 -15.86 35.74
CA SER A 321 52.82 -15.60 34.97
C SER A 321 54.00 -16.48 35.44
N SER A 322 54.72 -17.12 34.51
CA SER A 322 56.08 -17.64 34.73
C SER A 322 56.91 -17.70 33.44
N THR A 323 57.79 -16.72 33.29
CA THR A 323 59.18 -16.76 32.78
C THR A 323 59.69 -17.93 31.89
N ARG A 324 60.08 -17.55 30.65
CA ARG A 324 61.42 -17.61 30.00
C ARG A 324 62.25 -18.91 29.90
N LEU A 325 63.04 -18.95 28.80
CA LEU A 325 64.14 -19.88 28.43
C LEU A 325 63.66 -21.28 28.02
N ALA A 326 64.13 -21.96 26.96
CA ALA A 326 64.96 -21.61 25.78
C ALA A 326 64.71 -22.75 24.71
N ASP A 327 65.36 -22.91 23.55
CA ASP A 327 66.46 -22.23 22.82
C ASP A 327 66.42 -22.64 21.31
N SER A 328 67.49 -22.39 20.54
CA SER A 328 67.92 -23.09 19.31
C SER A 328 67.12 -22.91 18.00
N ALA A 329 67.69 -22.12 17.10
CA ALA A 329 67.77 -22.40 15.65
C ALA A 329 68.72 -23.62 15.39
N PRO A 330 68.89 -24.23 14.18
CA PRO A 330 68.77 -23.57 12.87
C PRO A 330 68.32 -24.40 11.62
N ASP A 331 68.12 -23.65 10.53
CA ASP A 331 68.40 -23.96 9.10
C ASP A 331 67.57 -25.02 8.31
N VAL A 332 67.84 -25.05 7.00
CA VAL A 332 67.50 -26.02 5.94
C VAL A 332 66.30 -25.69 5.01
N SER A 333 66.49 -24.58 4.27
CA SER A 333 66.61 -24.57 2.78
C SER A 333 65.41 -24.62 1.80
N ARG A 334 65.60 -23.86 0.71
CA ARG A 334 65.17 -24.06 -0.70
C ARG A 334 63.66 -24.14 -1.02
N SER A 335 63.05 -23.13 -1.65
CA SER A 335 63.21 -22.64 -3.03
C SER A 335 62.61 -23.56 -4.12
N LEU A 336 61.38 -23.25 -4.54
CA LEU A 336 61.00 -22.98 -5.94
C LEU A 336 59.64 -22.25 -5.97
#